data_AF-A0A947FLW8-F1
#
_entry.id   AF-A0A947FLW8-F1
#
_cell.length_a   1.000
_cell.length_b   1.000
_cell.length_c   1.000
_cell.angle_alpha   90.00
_cell.angle_beta   90.00
_cell.angle_gamma   90.00
#
_symmetry.space_group_name_H-M   'P 1'
#
loop_
_entity.id
_entity.type
_entity.pdbx_description
1 polymer ?
#
loop_
_entity_poly.entity_id
_entity_poly.type
_entity_poly.pdbx_seq_one_letter_code
_entity_poly.pdbx_strand_id
1 'polypeptide(L)'
;MNRLTRLIDGGIRMLDAERLIRASGLFDPDWYARTYSVADGGQGALSHFLKTGAARGHDPGPTFSTRDYLAANPDVREAGCNALVHYLRHGRDEGRGNSGVDHSELFATTGAAAERIAQAFDADFYRATNPDLVNDEAALEHFMATGWRERRDPCGWFSIEAYLMDHPDVAEAGRNPFVHYLFWGCSEGREIRASQRRSPERRMSTAGRQRLAALSMVRNEGDIIRAFSGHLLALFDDIVFVDHMSEDGTREYLDALASVNRRVSVLRLDEPGYIQSVTMTHMVRSTPVLRDADWVFILDADEFLPFAYREAFEEALARFANCPVIGMHWMNLVPDRYWDGEVSLTPETPFITPPHHSPFRNVAFQPGRLSLGRTVVA
;
A
#
# COMPACT_ATOMS: atom_id res chain seq x y z
N MET A 1 39.53 1.46 -0.75
CA MET A 1 38.88 2.33 0.27
C MET A 1 37.43 1.88 0.41
N ASN A 2 37.03 1.46 1.62
CA ASN A 2 35.77 0.74 1.86
C ASN A 2 34.56 1.68 1.69
N ARG A 3 33.50 1.28 0.96
CA ARG A 3 32.26 2.08 0.76
C ARG A 3 31.62 2.49 2.10
N LEU A 4 31.83 1.68 3.14
CA LEU A 4 31.28 1.83 4.49
C LEU A 4 31.72 3.09 5.25
N THR A 5 32.86 3.70 4.90
CA THR A 5 33.45 4.81 5.67
C THR A 5 33.48 6.15 4.93
N ARG A 6 32.98 6.22 3.68
CA ARG A 6 33.01 7.47 2.90
C ARG A 6 31.78 8.32 3.26
N LEU A 7 32.03 9.46 3.89
CA LEU A 7 31.01 10.46 4.17
C LEU A 7 30.72 11.30 2.92
N ILE A 8 29.47 11.71 2.77
CA ILE A 8 29.02 12.75 1.84
C ILE A 8 28.23 13.80 2.64
N ASP A 9 28.16 15.04 2.13
CA ASP A 9 27.40 16.21 2.60
C ASP A 9 26.81 16.15 4.03
N GLY A 10 27.38 16.95 4.94
CA GLY A 10 26.87 17.05 6.30
C GLY A 10 27.03 15.77 7.13
N GLY A 11 27.95 14.88 6.75
CA GLY A 11 28.37 13.75 7.57
C GLY A 11 27.52 12.48 7.46
N ILE A 12 26.70 12.32 6.41
CA ILE A 12 26.00 11.05 6.16
C ILE A 12 26.92 10.06 5.45
N ARG A 13 26.89 8.78 5.85
CA ARG A 13 27.63 7.73 5.14
C ARG A 13 27.00 7.50 3.77
N MET A 14 27.82 7.26 2.75
CA MET A 14 27.37 7.04 1.38
C MET A 14 26.28 5.96 1.26
N LEU A 15 26.39 4.87 2.03
CA LEU A 15 25.38 3.80 2.06
C LEU A 15 24.04 4.27 2.66
N ASP A 16 24.08 5.12 3.69
CA ASP A 16 22.88 5.64 4.33
C ASP A 16 22.15 6.61 3.38
N ALA A 17 22.90 7.41 2.61
CA ALA A 17 22.33 8.26 1.57
C ALA A 17 21.76 7.45 0.39
N GLU A 18 22.43 6.39 -0.07
CA GLU A 18 21.89 5.48 -1.09
C GLU A 18 20.55 4.88 -0.64
N ARG A 19 20.45 4.45 0.62
CA ARG A 19 19.23 3.89 1.20
C ARG A 19 18.11 4.93 1.31
N LEU A 20 18.42 6.11 1.85
CA LEU A 20 17.47 7.21 2.00
C LEU A 20 16.83 7.59 0.67
N ILE A 21 17.66 7.73 -0.37
CA ILE A 21 17.20 8.08 -1.71
C ILE A 21 16.33 6.99 -2.32
N ARG A 22 16.71 5.71 -2.18
CA ARG A 22 15.89 4.59 -2.72
C ARG A 22 14.52 4.53 -2.08
N ALA A 23 14.45 4.64 -0.75
CA ALA A 23 13.19 4.58 -0.02
C ALA A 23 12.25 5.75 -0.36
N SER A 24 12.81 6.89 -0.78
CA SER A 24 12.01 8.08 -1.11
C SER A 24 11.18 7.98 -2.38
N GLY A 25 11.54 7.09 -3.32
CA GLY A 25 10.94 7.04 -4.65
C GLY A 25 11.24 8.27 -5.56
N LEU A 26 12.06 9.23 -5.11
CA LEU A 26 12.41 10.44 -5.87
C LEU A 26 13.57 10.26 -6.84
N PHE A 27 14.27 9.13 -6.78
CA PHE A 27 15.32 8.77 -7.73
C PHE A 27 14.82 7.72 -8.70
N ASP A 28 14.77 8.08 -9.98
CA ASP A 28 14.39 7.17 -11.06
C ASP A 28 15.69 6.69 -11.76
N PRO A 29 16.16 5.46 -11.48
CA PRO A 29 17.43 4.97 -12.01
C PRO A 29 17.43 4.85 -13.53
N ASP A 30 16.28 4.52 -14.13
CA ASP A 30 16.18 4.28 -15.57
C ASP A 30 16.09 5.59 -16.34
N TRP A 31 15.30 6.55 -15.82
CA TRP A 31 15.29 7.92 -16.34
C TRP A 31 16.66 8.55 -16.21
N TYR A 32 17.29 8.45 -15.03
CA TYR A 32 18.60 9.05 -14.78
C TYR A 32 19.68 8.48 -15.71
N ALA A 33 19.69 7.17 -15.91
CA ALA A 33 20.63 6.51 -16.81
C ALA A 33 20.44 6.94 -18.27
N ARG A 34 19.20 7.07 -18.74
CA ARG A 34 18.88 7.55 -20.09
C ARG A 34 19.22 9.04 -20.28
N THR A 35 18.80 9.89 -19.35
CA THR A 35 18.96 11.35 -19.45
C THR A 35 20.43 11.77 -19.42
N TYR A 36 21.25 11.08 -18.63
CA TYR A 36 22.67 11.43 -18.45
C TYR A 36 23.64 10.42 -19.07
N SER A 37 23.15 9.51 -19.93
CA SER A 37 23.93 8.50 -20.65
C SER A 37 24.87 7.69 -19.74
N VAL A 38 24.33 7.17 -18.63
CA VAL A 38 25.09 6.34 -17.68
C VAL A 38 24.90 4.87 -18.05
N ALA A 39 26.01 4.18 -18.34
CA ALA A 39 26.01 2.84 -18.94
C ALA A 39 25.47 1.71 -18.05
N ASP A 40 25.48 1.88 -16.72
CA ASP A 40 24.97 0.89 -15.76
C ASP A 40 23.63 1.35 -15.16
N GLY A 41 22.53 0.73 -15.59
CA GLY A 41 21.21 0.89 -14.97
C GLY A 41 21.17 0.43 -13.50
N GLY A 42 20.17 0.88 -12.73
CA GLY A 42 19.97 0.45 -11.34
C GLY A 42 21.01 0.99 -10.33
N GLN A 43 21.89 0.13 -9.79
CA GLN A 43 22.90 0.51 -8.77
C GLN A 43 24.00 1.42 -9.31
N GLY A 44 24.31 1.33 -10.61
CA GLY A 44 25.27 2.22 -11.28
C GLY A 44 24.77 3.67 -11.33
N ALA A 45 23.51 3.87 -11.72
CA ALA A 45 22.86 5.18 -11.82
C ALA A 45 22.85 5.94 -10.49
N LEU A 46 22.40 5.31 -9.39
CA LEU A 46 22.35 5.97 -8.08
C LEU A 46 23.75 6.29 -7.53
N SER A 47 24.68 5.35 -7.67
CA SER A 47 26.08 5.58 -7.28
C SER A 47 26.69 6.73 -8.09
N HIS A 48 26.37 6.83 -9.38
CA HIS A 48 26.82 7.94 -10.22
C HIS A 48 26.18 9.26 -9.79
N PHE A 49 24.87 9.27 -9.50
CA PHE A 49 24.18 10.46 -9.00
C PHE A 49 24.84 11.00 -7.72
N LEU A 50 25.06 10.15 -6.72
CA LEU A 50 25.65 10.56 -5.45
C LEU A 50 27.12 10.99 -5.55
N LYS A 51 27.91 10.38 -6.44
CA LYS A 51 29.33 10.71 -6.59
C LYS A 51 29.59 11.93 -7.45
N THR A 52 28.75 12.13 -8.47
CA THR A 52 29.06 13.03 -9.57
C THR A 52 27.84 13.83 -10.00
N GLY A 53 26.68 13.20 -10.13
CA GLY A 53 25.46 13.82 -10.65
C GLY A 53 24.98 15.03 -9.87
N ALA A 54 24.80 14.87 -8.56
CA ALA A 54 24.28 15.93 -7.70
C ALA A 54 25.20 17.17 -7.70
N ALA A 55 26.52 16.97 -7.65
CA ALA A 55 27.49 18.06 -7.74
C ALA A 55 27.48 18.78 -9.10
N ARG A 56 27.03 18.10 -10.16
CA ARG A 56 26.82 18.69 -11.50
C ARG A 56 25.43 19.32 -11.67
N GLY A 57 24.61 19.32 -10.61
CA GLY A 57 23.24 19.80 -10.68
C GLY A 57 22.30 18.90 -11.47
N HIS A 58 22.66 17.61 -11.67
CA HIS A 58 21.76 16.67 -12.33
C HIS A 58 20.54 16.43 -11.44
N ASP A 59 19.38 16.33 -12.06
CA ASP A 59 18.16 15.93 -11.40
C ASP A 59 18.20 14.41 -11.11
N PRO A 60 17.82 13.95 -9.91
CA PRO A 60 17.81 12.52 -9.53
C PRO A 60 16.74 11.70 -10.26
N GLY A 61 15.74 12.38 -10.80
CA GLY A 61 14.57 11.82 -11.42
C GLY A 61 13.74 12.97 -11.95
N PRO A 62 12.67 12.67 -12.69
CA PRO A 62 11.82 13.73 -13.19
C PRO A 62 11.26 14.55 -12.02
N THR A 63 10.85 13.91 -10.92
CA THR A 63 10.06 14.49 -9.82
C THR A 63 10.79 15.38 -8.83
N PHE A 64 12.06 15.70 -9.07
CA PHE A 64 12.86 16.54 -8.19
C PHE A 64 13.84 17.34 -9.04
N SER A 65 13.75 18.67 -8.99
CA SER A 65 14.73 19.54 -9.64
C SER A 65 15.83 19.93 -8.66
N THR A 66 17.05 19.45 -8.89
CA THR A 66 18.24 19.85 -8.14
C THR A 66 18.48 21.34 -8.29
N ARG A 67 18.32 21.87 -9.50
CA ARG A 67 18.56 23.29 -9.79
C ARG A 67 17.59 24.19 -9.04
N ASP A 68 16.30 23.92 -9.15
CA ASP A 68 15.28 24.80 -8.58
C ASP A 68 15.26 24.71 -7.06
N TYR A 69 15.49 23.52 -6.49
CA TYR A 69 15.65 23.36 -5.05
C TYR A 69 16.82 24.19 -4.52
N LEU A 70 17.99 24.17 -5.19
CA LEU A 70 19.14 24.99 -4.77
C LEU A 70 18.96 26.49 -5.05
N ALA A 71 18.13 26.87 -6.01
CA ALA A 71 17.78 28.26 -6.25
C ALA A 71 16.86 28.82 -5.15
N ALA A 72 15.89 28.01 -4.72
CA ALA A 72 14.96 28.36 -3.63
C ALA A 72 15.61 28.27 -2.24
N ASN A 73 16.72 27.53 -2.10
CA ASN A 73 17.42 27.30 -0.83
C ASN A 73 18.90 27.71 -0.92
N PRO A 74 19.21 29.03 -0.90
CA PRO A 74 20.57 29.54 -1.02
C PRO A 74 21.52 29.02 0.07
N ASP A 75 21.02 28.78 1.27
CA ASP A 75 21.76 28.21 2.40
C ASP A 75 22.28 26.81 2.09
N VAL A 76 21.45 25.96 1.48
CA VAL A 76 21.82 24.60 1.05
C VAL A 76 22.85 24.65 -0.08
N ARG A 77 22.66 25.58 -1.02
CA ARG A 77 23.58 25.82 -2.13
C ARG A 77 24.95 26.29 -1.66
N GLU A 78 25.00 27.25 -0.74
CA GLU A 78 26.24 27.80 -0.18
C GLU A 78 26.98 26.78 0.68
N ALA A 79 26.24 25.92 1.39
CA ALA A 79 26.80 24.78 2.11
C ALA A 79 27.31 23.64 1.18
N GLY A 80 27.05 23.74 -0.13
CA GLY A 80 27.47 22.74 -1.12
C GLY A 80 26.82 21.37 -0.95
N CYS A 81 25.64 21.31 -0.29
CA CYS A 81 24.98 20.06 0.03
C CYS A 81 24.23 19.48 -1.19
N ASN A 82 24.19 18.14 -1.30
CA ASN A 82 23.33 17.44 -2.23
C ASN A 82 21.86 17.76 -1.93
N ALA A 83 21.21 18.38 -2.91
CA ALA A 83 19.84 18.89 -2.82
C ALA A 83 18.85 17.80 -2.38
N LEU A 84 18.87 16.62 -3.03
CA LEU A 84 17.94 15.54 -2.72
C LEU A 84 18.19 14.99 -1.31
N VAL A 85 19.45 14.80 -0.92
CA VAL A 85 19.79 14.31 0.43
C VAL A 85 19.37 15.32 1.50
N HIS A 86 19.61 16.61 1.27
CA HIS A 86 19.19 17.66 2.18
C HIS A 86 17.66 17.70 2.32
N TYR A 87 16.94 17.68 1.19
CA TYR A 87 15.49 17.65 1.19
C TYR A 87 14.95 16.47 2.01
N LEU A 88 15.50 15.27 1.81
CA LEU A 88 15.04 14.07 2.50
C LEU A 88 15.37 14.04 4.00
N ARG A 89 16.43 14.73 4.45
CA ARG A 89 16.83 14.75 5.87
C ARG A 89 16.23 15.90 6.67
N HIS A 90 15.98 17.03 6.01
CA HIS A 90 15.67 18.30 6.67
C HIS A 90 14.59 19.05 5.91
N GLY A 91 14.81 19.25 4.60
CA GLY A 91 13.98 20.16 3.83
C GLY A 91 12.49 19.80 3.79
N ARG A 92 12.15 18.50 3.83
CA ARG A 92 10.78 18.02 3.88
C ARG A 92 10.06 18.45 5.16
N ASP A 93 10.68 18.21 6.31
CA ASP A 93 10.12 18.53 7.62
C ASP A 93 10.10 20.05 7.87
N GLU A 94 11.01 20.77 7.21
CA GLU A 94 11.06 22.25 7.20
C GLU A 94 10.03 22.87 6.23
N GLY A 95 9.24 22.07 5.51
CA GLY A 95 8.23 22.56 4.56
C GLY A 95 8.81 23.19 3.29
N ARG A 96 10.08 22.94 2.97
CA ARG A 96 10.73 23.45 1.75
C ARG A 96 10.23 22.66 0.55
N GLY A 97 9.57 23.32 -0.39
CA GLY A 97 9.01 22.66 -1.57
C GLY A 97 10.08 21.96 -2.44
N ASN A 98 9.75 20.78 -2.96
CA ASN A 98 10.55 20.00 -3.92
C ASN A 98 10.56 20.61 -5.34
N SER A 99 10.52 21.93 -5.49
CA SER A 99 10.62 22.62 -6.79
C SER A 99 9.64 22.15 -7.89
N GLY A 100 8.45 22.78 -7.90
CA GLY A 100 7.92 23.51 -9.06
C GLY A 100 7.56 22.86 -10.39
N VAL A 101 7.93 21.62 -10.71
CA VAL A 101 7.64 21.07 -12.04
C VAL A 101 6.40 20.16 -11.98
N ASP A 102 5.38 20.49 -12.81
CA ASP A 102 4.18 19.68 -13.00
C ASP A 102 4.55 18.41 -13.79
N HIS A 103 4.80 17.32 -13.06
CA HIS A 103 5.18 16.03 -13.66
C HIS A 103 3.98 15.15 -14.01
N SER A 104 2.76 15.66 -13.94
CA SER A 104 1.56 14.86 -14.26
C SER A 104 1.65 14.18 -15.64
N GLU A 105 2.39 14.77 -16.60
CA GLU A 105 2.66 14.18 -17.91
C GLU A 105 3.85 13.18 -17.94
N LEU A 106 4.85 13.30 -17.06
CA LEU A 106 6.03 12.40 -17.03
C LEU A 106 5.78 11.08 -16.26
N PHE A 107 4.85 11.07 -15.31
CA PHE A 107 4.51 9.85 -14.56
C PHE A 107 3.86 8.75 -15.42
N ALA A 108 3.21 9.13 -16.51
CA ALA A 108 2.58 8.20 -17.44
C ALA A 108 3.59 7.41 -18.31
N THR A 109 4.88 7.77 -18.28
CA THR A 109 5.87 7.26 -19.25
C THR A 109 7.05 6.47 -18.66
N THR A 110 7.17 6.27 -17.33
CA THR A 110 8.29 5.50 -16.75
C THR A 110 7.94 4.53 -15.61
N GLY A 111 8.27 3.25 -15.85
CA GLY A 111 8.58 2.19 -14.87
C GLY A 111 7.71 2.10 -13.62
N ALA A 112 8.37 2.03 -12.46
CA ALA A 112 7.74 1.78 -11.15
C ALA A 112 6.72 2.85 -10.73
N ALA A 113 6.87 4.08 -11.21
CA ALA A 113 5.91 5.15 -10.91
C ALA A 113 4.60 4.96 -11.68
N ALA A 114 4.70 4.61 -12.97
CA ALA A 114 3.54 4.24 -13.78
C ALA A 114 2.83 3.00 -13.22
N GLU A 115 3.59 2.00 -12.74
CA GLU A 115 3.03 0.80 -12.13
C GLU A 115 2.25 1.09 -10.84
N ARG A 116 2.80 1.94 -9.95
CA ARG A 116 2.10 2.37 -8.72
C ARG A 116 0.79 3.10 -9.02
N ILE A 117 0.77 3.94 -10.05
CA ILE A 117 -0.46 4.63 -10.49
C ILE A 117 -1.45 3.62 -11.07
N ALA A 118 -0.99 2.71 -11.93
CA ALA A 118 -1.84 1.70 -12.56
C ALA A 118 -2.46 0.73 -11.54
N GLN A 119 -1.73 0.33 -10.49
CA GLN A 119 -2.22 -0.54 -9.42
C GLN A 119 -3.26 0.16 -8.53
N ALA A 120 -3.12 1.46 -8.32
CA ALA A 120 -4.03 2.25 -7.51
C ALA A 120 -5.29 2.69 -8.28
N PHE A 121 -5.21 2.79 -9.60
CA PHE A 121 -6.28 3.24 -10.49
C PHE A 121 -7.29 2.11 -10.75
N ASP A 122 -8.57 2.40 -10.61
CA ASP A 122 -9.64 1.44 -10.85
C ASP A 122 -10.29 1.72 -12.21
N ALA A 123 -9.80 1.04 -13.25
CA ALA A 123 -10.28 1.23 -14.61
C ALA A 123 -11.76 0.88 -14.79
N ASP A 124 -12.29 -0.08 -14.03
CA ASP A 124 -13.69 -0.48 -14.09
C ASP A 124 -14.59 0.59 -13.45
N PHE A 125 -14.22 1.06 -12.26
CA PHE A 125 -14.89 2.20 -11.62
C PHE A 125 -14.84 3.44 -12.51
N TYR A 126 -13.68 3.73 -13.09
CA TYR A 126 -13.48 4.90 -13.92
C TYR A 126 -14.35 4.84 -15.16
N ARG A 127 -14.42 3.71 -15.87
CA ARG A 127 -15.33 3.54 -17.01
C ARG A 127 -16.78 3.71 -16.61
N ALA A 128 -17.20 3.02 -15.56
CA ALA A 128 -18.60 3.03 -15.15
C ALA A 128 -19.06 4.42 -14.70
N THR A 129 -18.21 5.21 -14.03
CA THR A 129 -18.55 6.59 -13.62
C THR A 129 -18.40 7.63 -14.73
N ASN A 130 -17.85 7.25 -15.88
CA ASN A 130 -17.58 8.13 -17.03
C ASN A 130 -18.09 7.47 -18.34
N PRO A 131 -19.43 7.25 -18.48
CA PRO A 131 -20.02 6.55 -19.63
C PRO A 131 -19.93 7.34 -20.95
N ASP A 132 -19.48 8.59 -20.89
CA ASP A 132 -19.20 9.45 -22.03
C ASP A 132 -17.88 9.09 -22.75
N LEU A 133 -17.05 8.22 -22.17
CA LEU A 133 -15.85 7.69 -22.81
C LEU A 133 -16.22 6.58 -23.81
N VAL A 134 -16.13 6.89 -25.10
CA VAL A 134 -16.65 6.03 -26.20
C VAL A 134 -15.68 4.90 -26.61
N ASN A 135 -14.42 4.94 -26.17
CA ASN A 135 -13.40 3.94 -26.52
C ASN A 135 -12.82 3.24 -25.28
N ASP A 136 -12.78 1.90 -25.34
CA ASP A 136 -12.40 1.02 -24.22
C ASP A 136 -10.91 1.06 -23.86
N GLU A 137 -10.03 1.47 -24.77
CA GLU A 137 -8.62 1.06 -24.74
C GLU A 137 -7.68 1.98 -23.94
N ALA A 138 -8.18 2.96 -23.17
CA ALA A 138 -7.27 3.93 -22.52
C ALA A 138 -7.81 4.65 -21.28
N ALA A 139 -8.58 4.01 -20.38
CA ALA A 139 -9.15 4.66 -19.19
C ALA A 139 -8.11 5.37 -18.31
N LEU A 140 -6.97 4.72 -18.06
CA LEU A 140 -5.86 5.32 -17.31
C LEU A 140 -5.19 6.45 -18.10
N GLU A 141 -4.97 6.29 -19.40
CA GLU A 141 -4.35 7.34 -20.21
C GLU A 141 -5.25 8.58 -20.29
N HIS A 142 -6.57 8.39 -20.46
CA HIS A 142 -7.54 9.46 -20.40
C HIS A 142 -7.49 10.15 -19.04
N PHE A 143 -7.53 9.38 -17.94
CA PHE A 143 -7.46 9.94 -16.60
C PHE A 143 -6.21 10.80 -16.42
N MET A 144 -5.03 10.29 -16.82
CA MET A 144 -3.75 10.96 -16.69
C MET A 144 -3.64 12.22 -17.57
N ALA A 145 -4.14 12.15 -18.80
CA ALA A 145 -4.09 13.26 -19.74
C ALA A 145 -5.04 14.41 -19.33
N THR A 146 -6.29 14.09 -19.01
CA THR A 146 -7.34 15.10 -18.87
C THR A 146 -8.34 14.80 -17.74
N GLY A 147 -8.62 13.55 -17.44
CA GLY A 147 -9.70 13.16 -16.53
C GLY A 147 -9.59 13.73 -15.11
N TRP A 148 -8.38 13.79 -14.55
CA TRP A 148 -8.19 14.42 -13.22
C TRP A 148 -8.47 15.93 -13.23
N ARG A 149 -8.21 16.63 -14.35
CA ARG A 149 -8.52 18.06 -14.53
C ARG A 149 -10.02 18.29 -14.65
N GLU A 150 -10.73 17.31 -15.22
CA GLU A 150 -12.19 17.24 -15.28
C GLU A 150 -12.84 16.81 -13.96
N ARG A 151 -12.07 16.72 -12.87
CA ARG A 151 -12.51 16.31 -11.53
C ARG A 151 -13.13 14.90 -11.51
N ARG A 152 -12.71 14.01 -12.42
CA ARG A 152 -13.17 12.62 -12.47
C ARG A 152 -12.38 11.77 -11.47
N ASP A 153 -13.10 11.01 -10.66
CA ASP A 153 -12.48 10.22 -9.61
C ASP A 153 -11.83 8.95 -10.20
N PRO A 154 -10.55 8.68 -9.91
CA PRO A 154 -9.79 7.55 -10.47
C PRO A 154 -10.22 6.18 -9.92
N CYS A 155 -10.82 6.16 -8.73
CA CYS A 155 -11.24 4.96 -8.02
C CYS A 155 -12.25 5.29 -6.92
N GLY A 156 -12.90 4.27 -6.36
CA GLY A 156 -13.95 4.45 -5.35
C GLY A 156 -13.45 5.03 -4.02
N TRP A 157 -12.17 4.85 -3.68
CA TRP A 157 -11.60 5.30 -2.41
C TRP A 157 -10.96 6.70 -2.47
N PHE A 158 -10.85 7.31 -3.66
CA PHE A 158 -10.22 8.62 -3.83
C PHE A 158 -11.10 9.59 -4.61
N SER A 159 -11.53 10.66 -3.95
CA SER A 159 -12.21 11.78 -4.61
C SER A 159 -11.24 12.90 -4.96
N ILE A 160 -11.13 13.22 -6.25
CA ILE A 160 -10.33 14.36 -6.73
C ILE A 160 -10.85 15.66 -6.13
N GLU A 161 -12.17 15.85 -6.17
CA GLU A 161 -12.81 17.07 -5.69
C GLU A 161 -12.55 17.28 -4.20
N ALA A 162 -12.81 16.26 -3.37
CA ALA A 162 -12.62 16.37 -1.94
C ALA A 162 -11.15 16.61 -1.58
N TYR A 163 -10.22 15.93 -2.24
CA TYR A 163 -8.79 16.11 -1.99
C TYR A 163 -8.33 17.52 -2.34
N LEU A 164 -8.76 18.08 -3.47
CA LEU A 164 -8.43 19.46 -3.83
C LEU A 164 -9.06 20.50 -2.90
N MET A 165 -10.25 20.22 -2.35
CA MET A 165 -10.89 21.10 -1.37
C MET A 165 -10.17 21.10 -0.02
N ASP A 166 -9.75 19.92 0.46
CA ASP A 166 -9.08 19.78 1.75
C ASP A 166 -7.58 20.19 1.67
N HIS A 167 -6.98 20.16 0.47
CA HIS A 167 -5.55 20.45 0.21
C HIS A 167 -5.36 21.57 -0.83
N PRO A 168 -5.64 22.84 -0.48
CA PRO A 168 -5.60 23.97 -1.43
C PRO A 168 -4.21 24.22 -2.04
N ASP A 169 -3.14 23.85 -1.34
CA ASP A 169 -1.77 23.93 -1.85
C ASP A 169 -1.55 23.06 -3.10
N VAL A 170 -2.21 21.90 -3.17
CA VAL A 170 -2.19 21.00 -4.33
C VAL A 170 -3.00 21.59 -5.48
N ALA A 171 -4.12 22.24 -5.16
CA ALA A 171 -4.98 22.92 -6.14
C ALA A 171 -4.28 24.12 -6.77
N GLU A 172 -3.68 24.99 -5.97
CA GLU A 172 -2.94 26.17 -6.41
C GLU A 172 -1.70 25.80 -7.22
N ALA A 173 -1.01 24.72 -6.82
CA ALA A 173 0.12 24.18 -7.58
C ALA A 173 -0.30 23.49 -8.90
N GLY A 174 -1.60 23.32 -9.16
CA GLY A 174 -2.12 22.68 -10.37
C GLY A 174 -1.66 21.23 -10.53
N ARG A 175 -1.40 20.51 -9.43
CA ARG A 175 -0.88 19.14 -9.47
C ARG A 175 -1.98 18.11 -9.61
N ASN A 176 -1.70 17.00 -10.29
CA ASN A 176 -2.60 15.84 -10.30
C ASN A 176 -2.79 15.31 -8.87
N PRO A 177 -4.00 15.38 -8.28
CA PRO A 177 -4.22 15.06 -6.87
C PRO A 177 -3.99 13.60 -6.51
N PHE A 178 -4.37 12.70 -7.41
CA PHE A 178 -4.24 11.27 -7.21
C PHE A 178 -2.76 10.86 -7.21
N VAL A 179 -2.01 11.35 -8.20
CA VAL A 179 -0.55 11.17 -8.24
C VAL A 179 0.08 11.82 -7.02
N HIS A 180 -0.33 13.04 -6.67
CA HIS A 180 0.21 13.73 -5.50
C HIS A 180 0.08 12.89 -4.23
N TYR A 181 -1.12 12.34 -4.00
CA TYR A 181 -1.37 11.50 -2.84
C TYR A 181 -0.52 10.23 -2.84
N LEU A 182 -0.43 9.53 -3.98
CA LEU A 182 0.30 8.27 -4.09
C LEU A 182 1.80 8.42 -3.80
N PHE A 183 2.41 9.53 -4.18
CA PHE A 183 3.86 9.73 -4.04
C PHE A 183 4.25 10.56 -2.82
N TRP A 184 3.37 11.43 -2.32
CA TRP A 184 3.67 12.33 -1.21
C TRP A 184 2.59 12.36 -0.15
N GLY A 185 1.33 12.62 -0.55
CA GLY A 185 0.26 12.90 0.40
C GLY A 185 0.01 11.79 1.43
N CYS A 186 0.13 10.52 1.05
CA CYS A 186 0.00 9.40 1.98
C CYS A 186 1.06 9.45 3.09
N SER A 187 2.32 9.73 2.75
CA SER A 187 3.42 9.83 3.73
C SER A 187 3.41 11.14 4.52
N GLU A 188 2.70 12.15 4.04
CA GLU A 188 2.46 13.41 4.75
C GLU A 188 1.26 13.31 5.72
N GLY A 189 0.59 12.15 5.78
CA GLY A 189 -0.60 11.96 6.62
C GLY A 189 -1.84 12.71 6.11
N ARG A 190 -1.87 13.09 4.81
CA ARG A 190 -2.99 13.82 4.23
C ARG A 190 -4.23 12.92 4.16
N GLU A 191 -5.33 13.38 4.73
CA GLU A 191 -6.59 12.65 4.69
C GLU A 191 -7.15 12.58 3.27
N ILE A 192 -7.84 11.46 2.99
CA ILE A 192 -8.57 11.19 1.75
C ILE A 192 -10.02 10.92 2.04
N ARG A 193 -10.88 11.16 1.05
CA ARG A 193 -12.29 10.80 1.09
C ARG A 193 -12.64 9.92 -0.10
N ALA A 194 -13.50 8.95 0.13
CA ALA A 194 -14.06 8.11 -0.91
C ALA A 194 -14.86 8.92 -1.92
N SER A 195 -14.88 8.46 -3.17
CA SER A 195 -15.70 9.06 -4.22
C SER A 195 -17.18 8.99 -3.85
N GLN A 196 -17.90 10.09 -4.08
CA GLN A 196 -19.36 10.10 -4.02
C GLN A 196 -19.99 9.62 -5.34
N ARG A 197 -19.20 9.50 -6.42
CA ARG A 197 -19.65 9.00 -7.71
C ARG A 197 -19.90 7.50 -7.59
N ARG A 198 -21.08 7.09 -8.02
CA ARG A 198 -21.47 5.68 -8.03
C ARG A 198 -21.49 5.21 -9.48
N SER A 199 -20.75 4.16 -9.77
CA SER A 199 -20.84 3.43 -11.02
C SER A 199 -22.30 2.98 -11.24
N PRO A 200 -22.98 3.40 -12.33
CA PRO A 200 -24.33 2.98 -12.64
C PRO A 200 -24.26 1.55 -13.19
N GLU A 201 -24.90 0.64 -12.45
CA GLU A 201 -24.87 -0.83 -12.59
C GLU A 201 -23.59 -1.46 -12.00
N ARG A 202 -23.67 -2.07 -10.82
CA ARG A 202 -24.60 -3.15 -10.48
C ARG A 202 -25.49 -2.76 -9.29
N ARG A 203 -26.76 -2.39 -9.56
CA ARG A 203 -27.84 -2.66 -8.61
C ARG A 203 -28.00 -4.19 -8.54
N MET A 204 -27.12 -4.87 -7.81
CA MET A 204 -27.63 -6.01 -7.06
C MET A 204 -28.53 -5.41 -5.98
N SER A 205 -29.74 -5.95 -5.92
CA SER A 205 -30.62 -5.76 -4.79
C SER A 205 -29.82 -5.83 -3.49
N THR A 206 -30.12 -4.95 -2.55
CA THR A 206 -29.72 -5.09 -1.14
C THR A 206 -30.25 -6.38 -0.49
N ALA A 207 -30.95 -7.23 -1.25
CA ALA A 207 -31.09 -8.66 -0.98
C ALA A 207 -29.97 -9.42 -1.71
N GLY A 208 -28.98 -9.95 -0.97
CA GLY A 208 -28.05 -10.98 -1.48
C GLY A 208 -26.55 -10.66 -1.53
N ARG A 209 -26.03 -9.65 -0.82
CA ARG A 209 -24.56 -9.51 -0.62
C ARG A 209 -24.11 -10.59 0.37
N GLN A 210 -23.11 -11.39 -0.01
CA GLN A 210 -22.59 -12.47 0.83
C GLN A 210 -21.91 -11.88 2.06
N ARG A 211 -22.17 -12.41 3.25
CA ARG A 211 -21.48 -12.02 4.49
C ARG A 211 -20.17 -12.78 4.59
N LEU A 212 -19.05 -12.08 4.47
CA LEU A 212 -17.72 -12.68 4.50
C LEU A 212 -17.05 -12.43 5.85
N ALA A 213 -16.56 -13.48 6.49
CA ALA A 213 -15.84 -13.38 7.75
C ALA A 213 -14.40 -13.91 7.65
N ALA A 214 -13.47 -13.24 8.31
CA ALA A 214 -12.09 -13.69 8.50
C ALA A 214 -11.85 -14.06 9.97
N LEU A 215 -11.13 -15.15 10.18
CA LEU A 215 -10.61 -15.58 11.48
C LEU A 215 -9.09 -15.68 11.36
N SER A 216 -8.38 -14.97 12.21
CA SER A 216 -6.91 -14.99 12.24
C SER A 216 -6.42 -15.12 13.68
N MET A 217 -5.47 -16.02 13.90
CA MET A 217 -4.78 -16.16 15.18
C MET A 217 -3.42 -15.47 15.07
N VAL A 218 -3.11 -14.60 16.01
CA VAL A 218 -1.95 -13.69 15.91
C VAL A 218 -1.10 -13.76 17.17
N ARG A 219 0.22 -13.68 17.01
CA ARG A 219 1.16 -13.61 18.12
C ARG A 219 2.42 -12.85 17.73
N ASN A 220 2.62 -11.69 18.34
CA ASN A 220 3.79 -10.85 18.10
C ASN A 220 3.98 -10.48 16.61
N GLU A 221 2.92 -9.93 16.02
CA GLU A 221 2.81 -9.55 14.60
C GLU A 221 2.83 -8.02 14.43
N GLY A 222 3.48 -7.29 15.34
CA GLY A 222 3.36 -5.82 15.44
C GLY A 222 3.86 -5.09 14.20
N ASP A 223 4.73 -5.74 13.45
CA ASP A 223 5.27 -5.32 12.16
C ASP A 223 4.21 -5.32 11.05
N ILE A 224 3.41 -6.39 10.96
CA ILE A 224 2.53 -6.64 9.81
C ILE A 224 1.05 -6.43 10.11
N ILE A 225 0.65 -6.46 11.40
CA ILE A 225 -0.75 -6.44 11.82
C ILE A 225 -1.53 -5.23 11.30
N ARG A 226 -0.87 -4.08 11.11
CA ARG A 226 -1.50 -2.87 10.55
C ARG A 226 -1.86 -3.04 9.09
N ALA A 227 -0.91 -3.51 8.27
CA ALA A 227 -1.14 -3.78 6.86
C ALA A 227 -2.17 -4.91 6.69
N PHE A 228 -2.02 -5.97 7.47
CA PHE A 228 -2.92 -7.13 7.43
C PHE A 228 -4.35 -6.77 7.81
N SER A 229 -4.56 -6.08 8.94
CA SER A 229 -5.90 -5.64 9.35
C SER A 229 -6.55 -4.68 8.34
N GLY A 230 -5.76 -3.78 7.72
CA GLY A 230 -6.24 -2.93 6.63
C GLY A 230 -6.73 -3.73 5.43
N HIS A 231 -5.97 -4.75 5.02
CA HIS A 231 -6.36 -5.67 3.95
C HIS A 231 -7.66 -6.41 4.27
N LEU A 232 -7.77 -6.96 5.48
CA LEU A 232 -8.99 -7.65 5.90
C LEU A 232 -10.20 -6.69 5.93
N LEU A 233 -10.02 -5.46 6.38
CA LEU A 233 -11.08 -4.44 6.42
C LEU A 233 -11.60 -4.03 5.04
N ALA A 234 -10.78 -4.17 4.01
CA ALA A 234 -11.18 -3.95 2.62
C ALA A 234 -12.02 -5.11 2.05
N LEU A 235 -11.86 -6.32 2.59
CA LEU A 235 -12.45 -7.54 2.01
C LEU A 235 -13.58 -8.17 2.85
N PHE A 236 -13.59 -7.97 4.16
CA PHE A 236 -14.47 -8.71 5.09
C PHE A 236 -15.48 -7.83 5.81
N ASP A 237 -16.64 -8.43 6.12
CA ASP A 237 -17.72 -7.82 6.90
C ASP A 237 -17.48 -8.00 8.40
N ASP A 238 -16.94 -9.15 8.78
CA ASP A 238 -16.60 -9.51 10.16
C ASP A 238 -15.17 -10.04 10.22
N ILE A 239 -14.37 -9.54 11.16
CA ILE A 239 -12.96 -9.93 11.35
C ILE A 239 -12.79 -10.30 12.81
N VAL A 240 -12.36 -11.54 13.04
CA VAL A 240 -12.10 -12.06 14.37
C VAL A 240 -10.61 -12.34 14.50
N PHE A 241 -9.94 -11.55 15.32
CA PHE A 241 -8.57 -11.82 15.73
C PHE A 241 -8.59 -12.62 17.03
N VAL A 242 -7.73 -13.63 17.11
CA VAL A 242 -7.44 -14.39 18.32
C VAL A 242 -6.01 -14.07 18.72
N ASP A 243 -5.85 -13.16 19.69
CA ASP A 243 -4.53 -12.80 20.22
C ASP A 243 -4.02 -13.90 21.15
N HIS A 244 -2.86 -14.49 20.81
CA HIS A 244 -2.21 -15.54 21.59
C HIS A 244 -1.01 -14.97 22.35
N MET A 245 -1.31 -14.18 23.38
CA MET A 245 -0.31 -13.64 24.31
C MET A 245 0.77 -12.78 23.61
N SER A 246 0.36 -11.81 22.79
CA SER A 246 1.32 -10.87 22.19
C SER A 246 1.89 -9.89 23.23
N GLU A 247 3.16 -9.51 23.04
CA GLU A 247 3.95 -8.66 23.94
C GLU A 247 4.67 -7.51 23.20
N ASP A 248 4.43 -7.33 21.90
CA ASP A 248 5.18 -6.43 21.01
C ASP A 248 4.38 -5.20 20.52
N GLY A 249 3.20 -4.95 21.09
CA GLY A 249 2.29 -3.88 20.63
C GLY A 249 1.15 -4.36 19.73
N THR A 250 1.17 -5.61 19.25
CA THR A 250 0.09 -6.19 18.43
C THR A 250 -1.26 -6.09 19.13
N ARG A 251 -1.29 -6.47 20.42
CA ARG A 251 -2.50 -6.50 21.23
C ARG A 251 -3.09 -5.10 21.39
N GLU A 252 -2.27 -4.13 21.77
CA GLU A 252 -2.68 -2.75 21.99
C GLU A 252 -3.27 -2.14 20.72
N TYR A 253 -2.66 -2.44 19.57
CA TYR A 253 -3.18 -2.02 18.27
C TYR A 253 -4.54 -2.65 17.95
N LEU A 254 -4.69 -3.96 18.16
CA LEU A 254 -5.95 -4.66 17.86
C LEU A 254 -7.09 -4.22 18.79
N ASP A 255 -6.81 -4.05 20.09
CA ASP A 255 -7.79 -3.53 21.05
C ASP A 255 -8.23 -2.10 20.67
N ALA A 256 -7.29 -1.24 20.26
CA ALA A 256 -7.60 0.09 19.75
C ALA A 256 -8.45 0.03 18.48
N LEU A 257 -8.11 -0.83 17.51
CA LEU A 257 -8.85 -1.00 16.28
C LEU A 257 -10.28 -1.50 16.53
N ALA A 258 -10.47 -2.49 17.39
CA ALA A 258 -11.77 -3.02 17.75
C ALA A 258 -12.65 -1.99 18.46
N SER A 259 -12.05 -1.09 19.26
CA SER A 259 -12.80 -0.03 19.96
C SER A 259 -13.47 0.98 19.01
N VAL A 260 -12.90 1.18 17.82
CA VAL A 260 -13.41 2.14 16.82
C VAL A 260 -14.09 1.48 15.62
N ASN A 261 -13.91 0.16 15.44
CA ASN A 261 -14.43 -0.56 14.29
C ASN A 261 -15.26 -1.78 14.69
N ARG A 262 -16.58 -1.63 14.61
CA ARG A 262 -17.57 -2.67 14.97
C ARG A 262 -17.45 -3.99 14.19
N ARG A 263 -16.70 -4.00 13.08
CA ARG A 263 -16.45 -5.19 12.27
C ARG A 263 -15.33 -6.06 12.84
N VAL A 264 -14.54 -5.52 13.75
CA VAL A 264 -13.37 -6.18 14.33
C VAL A 264 -13.70 -6.64 15.74
N SER A 265 -13.49 -7.93 16.00
CA SER A 265 -13.57 -8.53 17.32
C SER A 265 -12.21 -9.13 17.68
N VAL A 266 -11.77 -8.93 18.92
CA VAL A 266 -10.53 -9.49 19.44
C VAL A 266 -10.86 -10.43 20.58
N LEU A 267 -10.47 -11.69 20.42
CA LEU A 267 -10.57 -12.74 21.43
C LEU A 267 -9.19 -13.01 22.01
N ARG A 268 -9.14 -13.35 23.30
CA ARG A 268 -7.88 -13.62 24.00
C ARG A 268 -7.71 -15.10 24.24
N LEU A 269 -6.54 -15.62 23.90
CA LEU A 269 -6.12 -16.97 24.25
C LEU A 269 -4.95 -16.89 25.22
N ASP A 270 -5.25 -16.89 26.52
CA ASP A 270 -4.25 -16.84 27.59
C ASP A 270 -3.82 -18.25 28.01
N GLU A 271 -3.57 -19.13 27.04
CA GLU A 271 -3.14 -20.52 27.26
C GLU A 271 -1.77 -20.75 26.61
N PRO A 272 -0.73 -21.16 27.37
CA PRO A 272 0.64 -21.28 26.83
C PRO A 272 0.81 -22.45 25.83
N GLY A 273 -0.15 -23.38 25.76
CA GLY A 273 -0.13 -24.50 24.82
C GLY A 273 -0.55 -24.08 23.40
N TYR A 274 0.27 -24.39 22.39
CA TYR A 274 -0.07 -24.15 20.99
C TYR A 274 -0.92 -25.31 20.45
N ILE A 275 -2.25 -25.17 20.51
CA ILE A 275 -3.20 -26.12 19.90
C ILE A 275 -4.08 -25.37 18.89
N GLN A 276 -3.45 -24.92 17.80
CA GLN A 276 -4.06 -24.05 16.79
C GLN A 276 -5.36 -24.65 16.21
N SER A 277 -5.34 -25.88 15.73
CA SER A 277 -6.53 -26.50 15.10
C SER A 277 -7.72 -26.67 16.05
N VAL A 278 -7.49 -27.03 17.32
CA VAL A 278 -8.56 -27.12 18.32
C VAL A 278 -9.11 -25.73 18.64
N THR A 279 -8.23 -24.74 18.74
CA THR A 279 -8.59 -23.35 19.00
C THR A 279 -9.43 -22.79 17.85
N MET A 280 -8.97 -22.89 16.61
CA MET A 280 -9.70 -22.42 15.43
C MET A 280 -11.07 -23.11 15.29
N THR A 281 -11.11 -24.43 15.49
CA THR A 281 -12.37 -25.19 15.55
C THR A 281 -13.31 -24.66 16.63
N HIS A 282 -12.80 -24.40 17.83
CA HIS A 282 -13.60 -23.84 18.92
C HIS A 282 -14.10 -22.43 18.60
N MET A 283 -13.26 -21.57 18.04
CA MET A 283 -13.60 -20.18 17.72
C MET A 283 -14.70 -20.10 16.68
N VAL A 284 -14.59 -20.87 15.59
CA VAL A 284 -15.65 -20.98 14.58
C VAL A 284 -16.97 -21.46 15.21
N ARG A 285 -16.92 -22.43 16.11
CA ARG A 285 -18.12 -23.00 16.75
C ARG A 285 -18.73 -22.11 17.82
N SER A 286 -17.95 -21.28 18.50
CA SER A 286 -18.41 -20.48 19.64
C SER A 286 -18.77 -19.05 19.23
N THR A 287 -18.20 -18.53 18.13
CA THR A 287 -18.35 -17.14 17.70
C THR A 287 -19.51 -16.98 16.70
N PRO A 288 -20.61 -16.27 17.07
CA PRO A 288 -21.79 -16.17 16.21
C PRO A 288 -21.52 -15.58 14.82
N VAL A 289 -20.71 -14.52 14.74
CA VAL A 289 -20.41 -13.88 13.45
C VAL A 289 -19.69 -14.79 12.46
N LEU A 290 -18.93 -15.79 12.96
CA LEU A 290 -18.30 -16.81 12.11
C LEU A 290 -19.29 -17.90 11.69
N ARG A 291 -20.22 -18.30 12.57
CA ARG A 291 -21.24 -19.32 12.23
C ARG A 291 -22.27 -18.82 11.23
N ASP A 292 -22.59 -17.53 11.32
CA ASP A 292 -23.67 -16.90 10.55
C ASP A 292 -23.15 -16.27 9.23
N ALA A 293 -21.85 -16.37 8.97
CA ALA A 293 -21.24 -15.91 7.71
C ALA A 293 -21.56 -16.89 6.56
N ASP A 294 -21.63 -16.36 5.34
CA ASP A 294 -21.74 -17.16 4.12
C ASP A 294 -20.42 -17.86 3.81
N TRP A 295 -19.30 -17.17 4.10
CA TRP A 295 -17.96 -17.73 4.02
C TRP A 295 -17.11 -17.34 5.22
N VAL A 296 -16.33 -18.30 5.72
CA VAL A 296 -15.27 -18.08 6.70
C VAL A 296 -13.92 -18.38 6.07
N PHE A 297 -13.01 -17.45 6.27
CA PHE A 297 -11.63 -17.51 5.83
C PHE A 297 -10.72 -17.60 7.03
N ILE A 298 -9.74 -18.48 6.93
CA ILE A 298 -8.71 -18.63 7.95
C ILE A 298 -7.40 -18.21 7.32
N LEU A 299 -6.79 -17.22 7.95
CA LEU A 299 -5.58 -16.58 7.46
C LEU A 299 -4.66 -16.35 8.64
N ASP A 300 -3.42 -16.79 8.50
CA ASP A 300 -2.35 -16.40 9.40
C ASP A 300 -1.97 -14.94 9.15
N ALA A 301 -1.39 -14.29 10.15
CA ALA A 301 -0.82 -12.97 9.95
C ALA A 301 0.36 -13.09 8.99
N ASP A 302 0.35 -12.27 7.95
CA ASP A 302 1.19 -12.34 6.73
C ASP A 302 0.52 -12.93 5.48
N GLU A 303 -0.65 -13.56 5.58
CA GLU A 303 -1.30 -14.21 4.45
C GLU A 303 -2.33 -13.30 3.74
N PHE A 304 -1.91 -12.65 2.66
CA PHE A 304 -2.76 -11.72 1.91
C PHE A 304 -3.46 -12.43 0.75
N LEU A 305 -4.78 -12.27 0.69
CA LEU A 305 -5.55 -12.67 -0.49
C LEU A 305 -5.24 -11.78 -1.70
N PRO A 306 -5.16 -12.34 -2.92
CA PRO A 306 -4.77 -11.61 -4.14
C PRO A 306 -5.94 -10.80 -4.73
N PHE A 307 -6.64 -10.02 -3.90
CA PHE A 307 -7.75 -9.18 -4.31
C PHE A 307 -7.56 -7.77 -3.77
N ALA A 308 -7.63 -6.77 -4.64
CA ALA A 308 -7.48 -5.37 -4.26
C ALA A 308 -8.73 -4.80 -3.56
N TYR A 309 -9.90 -5.36 -3.85
CA TYR A 309 -11.17 -4.88 -3.31
C TYR A 309 -12.23 -5.98 -3.25
N ARG A 310 -13.28 -5.72 -2.48
CA ARG A 310 -14.34 -6.66 -2.13
C ARG A 310 -15.08 -7.24 -3.33
N GLU A 311 -15.40 -6.44 -4.32
CA GLU A 311 -16.23 -6.86 -5.46
C GLU A 311 -15.51 -7.92 -6.32
N ALA A 312 -14.21 -7.74 -6.60
CA ALA A 312 -13.40 -8.74 -7.30
C ALA A 312 -13.33 -10.06 -6.52
N PHE A 313 -13.25 -9.96 -5.19
CA PHE A 313 -13.25 -11.11 -4.31
C PHE A 313 -14.59 -11.86 -4.32
N GLU A 314 -15.72 -11.14 -4.25
CA GLU A 314 -17.06 -11.74 -4.36
C GLU A 314 -17.31 -12.39 -5.72
N GLU A 315 -16.83 -11.80 -6.81
CA GLU A 315 -16.93 -12.40 -8.15
C GLU A 315 -16.16 -13.72 -8.23
N ALA A 316 -14.95 -13.77 -7.65
CA ALA A 316 -14.17 -15.00 -7.56
C ALA A 316 -14.94 -16.07 -6.75
N LEU A 317 -15.57 -15.69 -5.63
CA LEU A 317 -16.33 -16.61 -4.79
C LEU A 317 -17.63 -17.11 -5.43
N ALA A 318 -18.27 -16.29 -6.28
CA ALA A 318 -19.49 -16.69 -6.98
C ALA A 318 -19.30 -17.97 -7.82
N ARG A 319 -18.08 -18.18 -8.35
CA ARG A 319 -17.71 -19.39 -9.11
C ARG A 319 -17.72 -20.66 -8.26
N PHE A 320 -17.65 -20.51 -6.94
CA PHE A 320 -17.64 -21.59 -5.96
C PHE A 320 -18.89 -21.61 -5.09
N ALA A 321 -19.97 -20.93 -5.49
CA ALA A 321 -21.19 -20.83 -4.70
C ALA A 321 -21.87 -22.17 -4.38
N ASN A 322 -21.48 -23.28 -5.04
CA ASN A 322 -21.96 -24.64 -4.80
C ASN A 322 -20.93 -25.52 -4.06
N CYS A 323 -19.76 -24.99 -3.72
CA CYS A 323 -18.70 -25.70 -3.02
C CYS A 323 -18.75 -25.34 -1.53
N PRO A 324 -18.95 -26.30 -0.61
CA PRO A 324 -18.98 -26.01 0.82
C PRO A 324 -17.59 -25.67 1.39
N VAL A 325 -16.52 -26.01 0.67
CA VAL A 325 -15.12 -25.77 1.02
C VAL A 325 -14.35 -25.47 -0.27
N ILE A 326 -13.45 -24.48 -0.22
CA ILE A 326 -12.54 -24.11 -1.31
C ILE A 326 -11.11 -23.98 -0.80
N GLY A 327 -10.16 -24.24 -1.68
CA GLY A 327 -8.77 -23.85 -1.49
C GLY A 327 -8.51 -22.50 -2.17
N MET A 328 -7.65 -21.67 -1.60
CA MET A 328 -7.34 -20.35 -2.12
C MET A 328 -5.85 -20.07 -2.03
N HIS A 329 -5.32 -19.46 -3.08
CA HIS A 329 -3.95 -18.98 -3.06
C HIS A 329 -3.87 -17.67 -2.29
N TRP A 330 -2.75 -17.47 -1.62
CA TRP A 330 -2.40 -16.24 -0.93
C TRP A 330 -0.99 -15.79 -1.33
N MET A 331 -0.62 -14.60 -0.88
CA MET A 331 0.71 -14.04 -1.02
C MET A 331 1.20 -13.64 0.37
N ASN A 332 2.47 -13.91 0.66
CA ASN A 332 3.07 -13.42 1.90
C ASN A 332 3.61 -12.01 1.69
N LEU A 333 3.46 -11.15 2.70
CA LEU A 333 4.25 -9.93 2.78
C LEU A 333 5.38 -10.16 3.77
N VAL A 334 6.62 -10.02 3.31
CA VAL A 334 7.80 -10.19 4.16
C VAL A 334 8.44 -8.83 4.37
N PRO A 335 8.73 -8.39 5.59
CA PRO A 335 9.48 -7.16 5.80
C PRO A 335 10.82 -7.18 5.05
N ASP A 336 11.15 -6.09 4.36
CA ASP A 336 12.38 -5.95 3.55
C ASP A 336 13.67 -6.12 4.41
N ARG A 337 13.57 -5.92 5.74
CA ARG A 337 14.66 -6.10 6.70
C ARG A 337 14.42 -7.26 7.66
N TYR A 338 14.18 -8.46 7.12
CA TYR A 338 14.01 -9.66 7.94
C TYR A 338 15.34 -10.33 8.35
N TRP A 339 16.45 -10.07 7.64
CA TRP A 339 17.67 -10.91 7.71
C TRP A 339 18.87 -10.30 8.45
N ASP A 340 18.77 -9.06 8.95
CA ASP A 340 19.93 -8.31 9.48
C ASP A 340 20.22 -8.57 10.98
N GLY A 341 19.51 -9.50 11.63
CA GLY A 341 19.78 -9.91 13.02
C GLY A 341 19.39 -8.89 14.10
N GLU A 342 19.00 -7.67 13.72
CA GLU A 342 18.31 -6.70 14.57
C GLU A 342 16.89 -6.49 14.02
N VAL A 343 15.92 -7.16 14.64
CA VAL A 343 14.51 -7.08 14.26
C VAL A 343 13.88 -5.92 15.01
N SER A 344 14.00 -4.71 14.46
CA SER A 344 13.13 -3.59 14.84
C SER A 344 12.25 -3.28 13.65
N LEU A 345 11.16 -4.02 13.55
CA LEU A 345 10.15 -3.84 12.53
C LEU A 345 9.15 -2.80 13.03
N THR A 346 9.16 -1.64 12.40
CA THR A 346 8.22 -0.55 12.68
C THR A 346 7.08 -0.59 11.67
N PRO A 347 5.92 0.04 11.95
CA PRO A 347 4.81 0.18 10.99
C PRO A 347 5.18 0.74 9.61
N GLU A 348 6.33 1.42 9.49
CA GLU A 348 6.85 2.02 8.26
C GLU A 348 7.80 1.09 7.48
N THR A 349 8.01 -0.13 7.96
CA THR A 349 8.91 -1.09 7.32
C THR A 349 8.34 -1.47 5.94
N PRO A 350 9.10 -1.27 4.85
CA PRO A 350 8.63 -1.69 3.53
C PRO A 350 8.54 -3.22 3.48
N PHE A 351 7.52 -3.73 2.79
CA PHE A 351 7.32 -5.15 2.57
C PHE A 351 7.71 -5.56 1.16
N ILE A 352 8.27 -6.75 1.03
CA ILE A 352 8.48 -7.45 -0.23
C ILE A 352 7.29 -8.38 -0.44
N THR A 353 6.66 -8.25 -1.61
CA THR A 353 5.69 -9.22 -2.12
C THR A 353 6.42 -10.17 -3.08
N PRO A 354 6.45 -11.49 -2.82
CA PRO A 354 6.96 -12.45 -3.77
C PRO A 354 6.20 -12.35 -5.12
N PRO A 355 6.88 -12.52 -6.26
CA PRO A 355 6.25 -12.43 -7.59
C PRO A 355 5.30 -13.59 -7.89
N HIS A 356 5.22 -14.59 -7.01
CA HIS A 356 4.41 -15.78 -7.15
C HIS A 356 3.58 -16.01 -5.89
N HIS A 357 2.37 -16.53 -6.09
CA HIS A 357 1.50 -16.94 -5.00
C HIS A 357 2.09 -18.16 -4.30
N SER A 358 1.68 -18.38 -3.04
CA SER A 358 2.02 -19.61 -2.33
C SER A 358 1.61 -20.85 -3.15
N PRO A 359 2.48 -21.88 -3.25
CA PRO A 359 2.13 -23.14 -3.89
C PRO A 359 1.12 -23.95 -3.06
N PHE A 360 0.93 -23.57 -1.80
CA PHE A 360 -0.06 -24.13 -0.90
C PHE A 360 -1.40 -23.38 -1.02
N ARG A 361 -2.47 -23.96 -0.48
CA ARG A 361 -3.81 -23.36 -0.51
C ARG A 361 -4.42 -23.28 0.88
N ASN A 362 -4.89 -22.10 1.25
CA ASN A 362 -5.66 -21.90 2.45
C ASN A 362 -7.10 -22.30 2.22
N VAL A 363 -7.74 -22.73 3.28
CA VAL A 363 -9.09 -23.24 3.21
C VAL A 363 -10.07 -22.14 3.62
N ALA A 364 -11.05 -21.89 2.76
CA ALA A 364 -12.25 -21.15 3.12
C ALA A 364 -13.46 -22.09 3.01
N PHE A 365 -14.47 -21.87 3.85
CA PHE A 365 -15.63 -22.76 3.89
C PHE A 365 -16.93 -22.01 4.18
N GLN A 366 -18.05 -22.66 3.86
CA GLN A 366 -19.40 -22.16 4.09
C GLN A 366 -20.01 -22.82 5.34
N PRO A 367 -20.05 -22.13 6.49
CA PRO A 367 -20.49 -22.70 7.77
C PRO A 367 -21.88 -23.34 7.70
N GLY A 368 -22.84 -22.65 7.10
CA GLY A 368 -24.23 -23.12 6.96
C GLY A 368 -24.41 -24.38 6.10
N ARG A 369 -23.36 -24.81 5.40
CA ARG A 369 -23.35 -26.02 4.56
C ARG A 369 -22.51 -27.16 5.13
N LEU A 370 -21.93 -26.97 6.30
CA LEU A 370 -21.14 -27.97 7.00
C LEU A 370 -21.80 -28.37 8.32
N SER A 371 -21.63 -29.63 8.71
CA SER A 371 -21.95 -30.05 10.07
C SER A 371 -20.82 -29.64 11.00
N LEU A 372 -20.82 -28.37 11.43
CA LEU A 372 -19.73 -27.80 12.23
C LEU A 372 -19.39 -28.62 13.50
N GLY A 373 -20.36 -29.33 14.09
CA GLY A 373 -20.14 -30.21 15.24
C GLY A 373 -19.24 -31.44 14.96
N ARG A 374 -19.03 -31.79 13.69
CA ARG A 374 -18.17 -32.90 13.23
C ARG A 374 -16.96 -32.45 12.42
N THR A 375 -16.92 -31.18 11.98
CA THR A 375 -15.80 -30.62 11.21
C THR A 375 -14.69 -30.14 12.13
N VAL A 376 -13.45 -30.51 11.82
CA VAL A 376 -12.24 -29.92 12.40
C VAL A 376 -11.74 -28.87 11.42
N VAL A 377 -11.45 -27.69 11.95
CA VAL A 377 -10.91 -26.54 11.27
C VAL A 377 -9.47 -26.40 11.73
N ALA A 378 -8.52 -26.54 10.82
CA ALA A 378 -7.09 -26.56 11.12
C ALA A 378 -6.36 -25.53 10.27
#